data_AF-A0AAD4S6N3-F1
#
_entry.id   AF-A0AAD4S6N3-F1
#
_cell.length_a   1.000
_cell.length_b   1.000
_cell.length_c   1.000
_cell.angle_alpha   90.00
_cell.angle_beta   90.00
_cell.angle_gamma   90.00
#
_symmetry.space_group_name_H-M   'P 1'
#
loop_
_entity.id
_entity.type
_entity.pdbx_description
1 polymer ?
#
loop_
_entity_poly.entity_id
_entity_poly.type
_entity_poly.pdbx_seq_one_letter_code
_entity_poly.pdbx_strand_id
1 'polypeptide(L)'
;MFSETSPPLPWDTEHAYTRGTIELYYEAGSGSPFSKTEYLRHLLEGSAGSLAESIVEEEKDASASLTGSTSAGKVSVSWVKVNEKKMLHDVLRQPNFVIPGIPVFYVVSKCSSFYEKFKDGKWAPPP
;
A
#
# COMPACT_ATOMS: atom_id res chain seq x y z
N MET A 1 16.91 8.72 2.48
CA MET A 1 16.35 8.13 3.72
C MET A 1 17.32 7.14 4.36
N PHE A 2 17.91 6.20 3.60
CA PHE A 2 18.81 5.17 4.15
C PHE A 2 20.23 5.19 3.52
N SER A 3 20.74 6.37 3.15
CA SER A 3 22.11 6.49 2.61
C SER A 3 23.14 6.41 3.73
N GLU A 4 24.38 6.06 3.41
CA GLU A 4 25.51 6.09 4.38
C GLU A 4 25.75 7.49 4.96
N THR A 5 25.37 8.52 4.21
CA THR A 5 25.44 9.93 4.61
C THR A 5 24.19 10.41 5.37
N SER A 6 23.16 9.59 5.49
CA SER A 6 21.96 9.95 6.24
C SER A 6 22.26 9.93 7.75
N PRO A 7 21.67 10.84 8.55
CA PRO A 7 21.75 10.76 10.01
C PRO A 7 21.29 9.39 10.51
N PRO A 8 21.85 8.89 11.62
CA PRO A 8 21.43 7.62 12.20
C PRO A 8 19.96 7.68 12.60
N LEU A 9 19.24 6.58 12.38
CA LEU A 9 17.84 6.46 12.77
C LEU A 9 17.78 6.24 14.28
N PRO A 10 17.14 7.14 15.07
CA PRO A 10 17.20 7.09 16.53
C PRO A 10 16.53 5.84 17.12
N TRP A 11 15.68 5.17 16.34
CA TRP A 11 14.99 3.93 16.71
C TRP A 11 15.72 2.66 16.23
N ASP A 12 16.70 2.76 15.34
CA ASP A 12 17.45 1.61 14.78
C ASP A 12 18.72 1.33 15.59
N THR A 13 18.55 0.88 16.82
CA THR A 13 19.66 0.60 17.75
C THR A 13 20.61 -0.48 17.21
N GLU A 14 20.10 -1.41 16.41
CA GLU A 14 20.85 -2.52 15.80
C GLU A 14 21.51 -2.13 14.47
N HIS A 15 21.31 -0.91 13.98
CA HIS A 15 21.81 -0.43 12.67
C HIS A 15 21.40 -1.36 11.52
N ALA A 16 20.21 -1.97 11.63
CA ALA A 16 19.73 -2.96 10.68
C ALA A 16 19.18 -2.31 9.40
N TYR A 17 18.80 -1.03 9.41
CA TYR A 17 18.16 -0.34 8.28
C TYR A 17 19.16 0.43 7.43
N THR A 18 19.89 -0.31 6.59
CA THR A 18 20.82 0.23 5.60
C THR A 18 20.30 0.02 4.18
N ARG A 19 20.84 0.76 3.21
CA ARG A 19 20.40 0.65 1.81
C ARG A 19 20.44 -0.77 1.23
N GLY A 20 21.40 -1.59 1.65
CA GLY A 20 21.58 -2.97 1.15
C GLY A 20 20.75 -4.03 1.87
N THR A 21 20.21 -3.69 3.05
CA THR A 21 19.50 -4.65 3.92
C THR A 21 17.99 -4.46 3.87
N ILE A 22 17.51 -3.25 3.56
CA ILE A 22 16.08 -2.96 3.45
C ILE A 22 15.46 -3.57 2.20
N GLU A 23 14.17 -3.88 2.32
CA GLU A 23 13.27 -4.24 1.24
C GLU A 23 11.97 -3.47 1.39
N LEU A 24 11.32 -3.20 0.26
CA LEU A 24 10.08 -2.44 0.19
C LEU A 24 8.92 -3.38 -0.15
N TYR A 25 7.81 -3.26 0.56
CA TYR A 25 6.62 -4.10 0.41
C TYR A 25 5.34 -3.26 0.38
N TYR A 26 4.29 -3.80 -0.23
CA TYR A 26 2.93 -3.33 -0.06
C TYR A 26 2.00 -4.49 0.30
N GLU A 27 0.87 -4.14 0.91
CA GLU A 27 -0.18 -5.09 1.23
C GLU A 27 -1.09 -5.28 0.00
N ALA A 28 -1.25 -6.52 -0.47
CA ALA A 28 -2.16 -6.86 -1.55
C ALA A 28 -3.30 -7.74 -1.05
N GLY A 29 -4.49 -7.50 -1.58
CA GLY A 29 -5.72 -8.21 -1.21
C GLY A 29 -6.42 -7.65 0.02
N SER A 30 -5.96 -6.52 0.59
CA SER A 30 -6.64 -5.80 1.65
C SER A 30 -7.46 -4.65 1.06
N GLY A 31 -8.79 -4.78 1.13
CA GLY A 31 -9.73 -3.70 0.79
C GLY A 31 -10.29 -3.72 -0.63
N SER A 32 -11.32 -2.90 -0.83
CA SER A 32 -11.89 -2.58 -2.14
C SER A 32 -11.25 -1.29 -2.67
N PRO A 33 -10.98 -1.16 -3.98
CA PRO A 33 -10.55 0.09 -4.58
C PRO A 33 -11.56 1.20 -4.27
N PHE A 34 -11.07 2.42 -4.00
CA PHE A 34 -11.96 3.57 -3.90
C PHE A 34 -12.67 3.83 -5.22
N SER A 35 -13.95 4.17 -5.14
CA SER A 35 -14.67 4.76 -6.27
C SER A 35 -14.04 6.11 -6.64
N LYS A 36 -14.23 6.54 -7.88
CA LYS A 36 -13.73 7.84 -8.38
C LYS A 36 -14.20 9.00 -7.50
N THR A 37 -15.42 8.91 -6.97
CA THR A 37 -16.01 9.92 -6.08
C THR A 37 -15.33 9.95 -4.71
N GLU A 38 -15.07 8.79 -4.10
CA GLU A 38 -14.34 8.71 -2.82
C GLU A 38 -12.92 9.25 -2.94
N TYR A 39 -12.22 8.90 -4.02
CA TYR A 39 -10.89 9.43 -4.31
C TYR A 39 -10.89 10.96 -4.44
N LEU A 40 -11.83 11.52 -5.23
CA LEU A 40 -11.96 12.96 -5.40
C LEU A 40 -12.30 13.67 -4.09
N ARG A 41 -13.19 13.09 -3.27
CA ARG A 41 -13.53 13.64 -1.95
C ARG A 41 -12.30 13.75 -1.06
N HIS A 42 -11.49 12.68 -0.95
CA HIS A 42 -10.26 12.71 -0.16
C HIS A 42 -9.21 13.67 -0.71
N LEU A 43 -9.10 13.81 -2.04
CA LEU A 43 -8.19 14.78 -2.66
C LEU A 43 -8.60 16.23 -2.38
N LEU A 44 -9.90 16.51 -2.33
CA LEU A 44 -10.47 17.83 -2.11
C LEU A 44 -10.71 18.14 -0.63
N GLU A 45 -10.44 17.19 0.27
CA GLU A 45 -10.63 17.34 1.71
C GLU A 45 -9.78 18.50 2.24
N GLY A 46 -10.40 19.45 2.94
CA GLY A 46 -9.75 20.68 3.40
C GLY A 46 -9.66 21.82 2.35
N SER A 47 -10.18 21.62 1.13
CA SER A 47 -10.31 22.66 0.09
C SER A 47 -11.76 23.13 -0.07
N ALA A 48 -11.97 24.29 -0.71
CA ALA A 48 -13.29 24.80 -1.07
C ALA A 48 -14.07 23.83 -1.99
N GLY A 49 -13.37 22.95 -2.70
CA GLY A 49 -13.96 21.89 -3.52
C GLY A 49 -14.63 20.76 -2.71
N SER A 50 -14.38 20.64 -1.41
CA SER A 50 -14.98 19.63 -0.53
C SER A 50 -16.52 19.76 -0.40
N LEU A 51 -17.05 20.98 -0.58
CA LEU A 51 -18.48 21.29 -0.49
C LEU A 51 -19.26 21.05 -1.80
N ALA A 52 -18.57 20.76 -2.90
CA ALA A 52 -19.20 20.53 -4.20
C ALA A 52 -19.64 19.06 -4.32
N GLU A 53 -20.78 18.70 -3.71
CA GLU A 53 -21.36 17.34 -3.78
C GLU A 53 -21.89 16.91 -5.18
N SER A 54 -21.65 17.67 -6.26
CA SER A 54 -22.37 17.48 -7.54
C SER A 54 -21.54 17.14 -8.78
N ILE A 55 -20.24 16.81 -8.68
CA ILE A 55 -19.47 16.47 -9.88
C ILE A 55 -19.32 14.96 -10.00
N VAL A 56 -20.27 14.35 -10.72
CA VAL A 56 -20.16 13.27 -11.73
C VAL A 56 -21.44 12.44 -11.66
N GLU A 57 -22.45 12.86 -12.43
CA GLU A 57 -23.44 11.93 -12.97
C GLU A 57 -22.76 11.05 -14.03
N GLU A 58 -22.93 9.74 -13.83
CA GLU A 58 -22.78 8.60 -14.75
C GLU A 58 -21.65 8.59 -15.79
N GLU A 59 -20.64 7.78 -15.52
CA GLU A 59 -20.20 6.81 -16.54
C GLU A 59 -20.45 5.41 -15.99
N LYS A 60 -21.42 4.73 -16.62
CA LYS A 60 -21.69 3.30 -16.47
C LYS A 60 -20.48 2.53 -17.00
N ASP A 61 -19.43 2.45 -16.20
CA ASP A 61 -18.33 1.56 -16.51
C ASP A 61 -18.77 0.14 -16.14
N ALA A 62 -18.68 -0.74 -17.14
CA ALA A 62 -19.08 -2.12 -17.01
C ALA A 62 -18.30 -2.76 -15.86
N SER A 63 -18.97 -2.91 -14.72
CA SER A 63 -18.65 -3.94 -13.74
C SER A 63 -18.77 -5.28 -14.45
N ALA A 64 -17.67 -5.65 -15.12
CA ALA A 64 -17.36 -7.04 -15.35
C ALA A 64 -17.13 -7.63 -13.97
N SER A 65 -18.25 -8.05 -13.38
CA SER A 65 -18.34 -9.05 -12.35
C SER A 65 -17.29 -10.12 -12.61
N LEU A 66 -16.14 -10.00 -11.95
CA LEU A 66 -15.37 -11.17 -11.58
C LEU A 66 -16.10 -11.77 -10.39
N THR A 67 -17.23 -12.39 -10.68
CA THR A 67 -17.75 -13.53 -9.91
C THR A 67 -16.78 -14.69 -10.09
N GLY A 68 -15.56 -14.50 -9.61
CA GLY A 68 -14.70 -15.61 -9.22
C GLY A 68 -15.24 -16.09 -7.90
N SER A 69 -16.07 -17.12 -7.95
CA SER A 69 -16.43 -17.95 -6.81
C SER A 69 -15.18 -18.25 -5.99
N THR A 70 -14.98 -17.56 -4.88
CA THR A 70 -14.10 -18.03 -3.83
C THR A 70 -14.95 -18.21 -2.59
N SER A 71 -15.20 -19.48 -2.32
CA SER A 71 -15.51 -20.05 -1.02
C SER A 71 -15.07 -19.16 0.13
N ALA A 72 -15.91 -19.05 1.17
CA ALA A 72 -15.60 -18.46 2.46
C ALA A 72 -14.24 -18.96 2.99
N GLY A 73 -13.19 -18.28 2.57
CA GLY A 73 -11.80 -18.62 2.80
C GLY A 73 -11.11 -17.30 3.06
N LYS A 74 -10.73 -17.10 4.32
CA LYS A 74 -9.88 -16.01 4.84
C LYS A 74 -9.10 -15.35 3.71
N VAL A 75 -9.47 -14.12 3.32
CA VAL A 75 -8.68 -13.34 2.36
C VAL A 75 -7.29 -13.22 2.96
N SER A 76 -6.36 -13.99 2.41
CA SER A 76 -4.98 -14.02 2.91
C SER A 76 -4.33 -12.73 2.44
N VAL A 77 -4.10 -11.82 3.39
CA VAL A 77 -3.23 -10.67 3.19
C VAL A 77 -1.90 -11.17 2.64
N SER A 78 -1.51 -10.66 1.48
CA SER A 78 -0.26 -11.05 0.81
C SER A 78 0.69 -9.86 0.74
N TRP A 79 1.89 -10.02 1.28
CA TRP A 79 2.94 -9.01 1.20
C TRP A 79 3.63 -9.10 -0.16
N VAL A 80 3.49 -8.06 -0.98
CA VAL A 80 4.12 -8.01 -2.30
C VAL A 80 5.38 -7.17 -2.25
N LYS A 81 6.51 -7.77 -2.59
CA LYS A 81 7.80 -7.08 -2.67
C LYS A 81 7.84 -6.14 -3.86
N VAL A 82 8.23 -4.90 -3.64
CA VAL A 82 8.41 -3.87 -4.65
C VAL A 82 9.79 -3.98 -5.29
N ASN A 83 9.84 -3.87 -6.62
CA ASN A 83 11.09 -3.64 -7.33
C ASN A 83 11.39 -2.14 -7.32
N GLU A 84 12.36 -1.72 -6.52
CA GLU A 84 12.77 -0.32 -6.36
C GLU A 84 13.29 0.35 -7.64
N LYS A 85 13.57 -0.41 -8.70
CA LYS A 85 13.96 0.14 -10.02
C LYS A 85 12.75 0.58 -10.87
N LYS A 86 11.53 0.25 -10.46
CA LYS A 86 10.31 0.66 -11.17
C LYS A 86 9.88 2.07 -10.76
N MET A 87 9.20 2.75 -11.67
CA MET A 87 8.54 4.01 -11.32
C MET A 87 7.37 3.74 -10.40
N LEU A 88 7.08 4.69 -9.50
CA LEU A 88 5.94 4.60 -8.59
C LEU A 88 4.64 4.36 -9.36
N HIS A 89 4.41 5.09 -10.46
CA HIS A 89 3.26 4.90 -11.34
C HIS A 89 3.07 3.44 -11.78
N ASP A 90 4.14 2.75 -12.15
CA ASP A 90 4.06 1.36 -12.62
C ASP A 90 3.72 0.38 -11.50
N VAL A 91 4.09 0.71 -10.26
CA VAL A 91 3.71 -0.04 -9.06
C VAL A 91 2.24 0.20 -8.72
N LEU A 92 1.80 1.46 -8.71
CA LEU A 92 0.43 1.83 -8.37
C LEU A 92 -0.60 1.35 -9.41
N ARG A 93 -0.20 1.19 -10.68
CA ARG A 93 -1.06 0.69 -11.74
C ARG A 93 -1.29 -0.83 -11.69
N GLN A 94 -0.58 -1.57 -10.84
CA GLN A 94 -0.75 -3.03 -10.78
C GLN A 94 -2.15 -3.39 -10.27
N PRO A 95 -2.86 -4.34 -10.89
CA PRO A 95 -4.26 -4.63 -10.57
C PRO A 95 -4.47 -5.20 -9.16
N ASN A 96 -3.41 -5.74 -8.55
CA ASN A 96 -3.40 -6.26 -7.19
C ASN A 96 -2.94 -5.23 -6.14
N PHE A 97 -2.56 -4.02 -6.58
CA PHE A 97 -2.25 -2.90 -5.71
C PHE A 97 -3.55 -2.12 -5.48
N VAL A 98 -4.32 -2.55 -4.48
CA VAL A 98 -5.56 -1.88 -4.09
C VAL A 98 -5.21 -0.85 -3.02
N ILE A 99 -5.53 0.42 -3.28
CA ILE A 99 -5.22 1.52 -2.36
C ILE A 99 -6.50 1.88 -1.59
N PRO A 100 -6.61 1.52 -0.30
CA PRO A 100 -7.61 2.10 0.59
C PRO A 100 -7.12 3.50 1.07
N GLY A 101 -6.81 4.41 0.14
CA GLY A 101 -6.47 5.83 0.43
C GLY A 101 -5.12 6.32 -0.02
N ILE A 102 -4.23 6.59 0.94
CA ILE A 102 -2.87 7.03 0.64
C ILE A 102 -2.03 5.77 0.42
N PRO A 103 -1.26 5.65 -0.68
CA PRO A 103 -0.39 4.48 -0.88
C PRO A 103 0.56 4.28 0.31
N VAL A 104 0.44 3.14 0.97
CA VAL A 104 1.33 2.75 2.07
C VAL A 104 2.34 1.73 1.57
N PHE A 105 3.61 2.02 1.83
CA PHE A 105 4.70 1.07 1.63
C PHE A 105 5.39 0.78 2.95
N TYR A 106 5.74 -0.48 3.14
CA TYR A 106 6.43 -0.97 4.33
C TYR A 106 7.89 -1.20 3.98
N VAL A 107 8.78 -0.55 4.73
CA VAL A 107 10.23 -0.77 4.65
C VAL A 107 10.60 -1.75 5.75
N VAL A 108 11.19 -2.88 5.38
CA VAL A 108 11.59 -3.93 6.34
C VAL A 108 13.04 -4.30 6.09
N SER A 109 13.86 -4.34 7.14
CA SER A 109 15.23 -4.84 7.05
C SER A 109 15.27 -6.36 7.10
N LYS A 110 15.95 -7.00 6.14
CA LYS A 110 16.26 -8.45 6.16
C LYS A 110 17.12 -8.89 7.34
N CYS A 111 17.88 -7.96 7.93
CA CYS A 111 18.78 -8.25 9.04
C CYS A 111 18.09 -8.09 10.40
N SER A 112 16.86 -7.58 10.43
CA SER A 112 16.09 -7.47 11.67
C SER A 112 15.50 -8.82 12.06
N SER A 113 15.48 -9.11 13.36
CA SER A 113 14.75 -10.27 13.92
C SER A 113 13.24 -10.25 13.63
N PHE A 114 12.69 -9.09 13.24
CA PHE A 114 11.31 -8.93 12.81
C PHE A 114 11.03 -9.51 11.42
N TYR A 115 12.04 -9.61 10.54
CA TYR A 115 11.85 -9.98 9.13
C TYR A 115 11.11 -11.30 8.94
N GLU A 116 11.47 -12.33 9.70
CA GLU A 116 10.81 -13.64 9.64
C GLU A 116 9.34 -13.57 10.07
N LYS A 117 9.03 -12.80 11.13
CA LYS A 117 7.64 -12.58 11.57
C LYS A 117 6.79 -11.89 10.49
N PHE A 118 7.39 -10.93 9.80
CA PHE A 118 6.75 -10.23 8.68
C PHE A 118 6.52 -11.17 7.49
N LYS A 119 7.54 -11.93 7.07
CA LYS A 119 7.48 -12.86 5.94
C LYS A 119 6.50 -14.02 6.17
N ASP A 120 6.37 -14.49 7.41
CA ASP A 120 5.40 -15.50 7.81
C ASP A 120 3.94 -15.01 7.77
N GLY A 121 3.70 -13.72 7.51
CA GLY A 121 2.36 -13.12 7.55
C GLY A 121 1.76 -13.07 8.95
N LYS A 122 2.60 -13.16 10.00
CA LYS A 122 2.19 -13.12 11.42
C LYS A 122 2.04 -11.71 11.98
N TRP A 123 2.26 -10.70 11.14
CA TRP A 123 2.15 -9.29 11.50
C TRP A 123 1.16 -8.60 10.57
N ALA A 124 0.37 -7.70 11.15
CA ALA A 124 -0.53 -6.79 10.46
C ALA A 124 -0.27 -5.36 10.96
N PRO A 125 -0.50 -4.34 10.11
CA PRO A 125 -0.37 -2.96 10.53
C PRO A 125 -1.32 -2.62 11.69
N PRO A 126 -0.92 -1.72 12.61
CA PRO A 126 -1.82 -1.22 13.64
C PRO A 126 -3.02 -0.48 13.02
N PRO A 127 -4.17 -0.48 13.70
CA PRO A 127 -5.39 0.20 13.23
C PRO A 127 -5.26 1.72 13.21
#